data_AF-A0A2T2S9V6-F1
#
_entry.id   AF-A0A2T2S9V6-F1
#
_cell.length_a   1.000
_cell.length_b   1.000
_cell.length_c   1.000
_cell.angle_alpha   90.00
_cell.angle_beta   90.00
_cell.angle_gamma   90.00
#
_symmetry.space_group_name_H-M   'P 1'
#
loop_
_entity.id
_entity.type
_entity.pdbx_description
1 polymer ?
#
loop_
_entity_poly.entity_id
_entity_poly.type
_entity_poly.pdbx_seq_one_letter_code
_entity_poly.pdbx_strand_id
1 'polypeptide(L)'
;EALAALQSLDADNGVDVVVVGWPLTEEGKTGEAVEMVADYVERIEAALGSVQITRRDERFTSEIAKDLLREAGVKQPGRYDKGRVDAAAAAVILQDYLNVQNRS
;
A
#
# COMPACT_ATOMS: atom_id res chain seq x y z
N GLU A 1 -0.75 -15.52 3.35
CA GLU A 1 -1.35 -14.70 4.44
C GLU A 1 -2.06 -13.48 3.88
N ALA A 2 -1.38 -12.50 3.29
CA ALA A 2 -2.04 -11.27 2.77
C ALA A 2 -3.09 -11.51 1.67
N LEU A 3 -2.81 -12.34 0.66
CA LEU A 3 -3.77 -12.66 -0.40
C LEU A 3 -5.04 -13.34 0.14
N ALA A 4 -4.90 -14.24 1.11
CA ALA A 4 -6.03 -14.91 1.75
C ALA A 4 -6.88 -13.92 2.57
N ALA A 5 -6.25 -12.94 3.22
CA ALA A 5 -6.96 -11.87 3.91
C ALA A 5 -7.75 -10.99 2.92
N LEU A 6 -7.18 -10.67 1.76
CA LEU A 6 -7.90 -9.95 0.70
C LEU A 6 -9.11 -10.73 0.19
N GLN A 7 -8.97 -12.04 -0.04
CA GLN A 7 -10.09 -12.90 -0.44
C GLN A 7 -11.20 -12.97 0.62
N SER A 8 -10.84 -13.01 1.91
CA SER A 8 -11.82 -12.96 2.98
C SER A 8 -12.57 -11.62 3.00
N LEU A 9 -11.85 -10.50 2.87
CA LEU A 9 -12.46 -9.17 2.85
C LEU A 9 -13.41 -8.98 1.67
N ASP A 10 -13.03 -9.49 0.49
CA ASP A 10 -13.87 -9.47 -0.71
C ASP A 10 -15.11 -10.34 -0.55
N ALA A 11 -14.97 -11.54 0.00
CA ALA A 11 -16.11 -12.43 0.26
C ALA A 11 -17.10 -11.85 1.28
N ASP A 12 -16.62 -11.15 2.31
CA ASP A 12 -17.45 -10.64 3.40
C ASP A 12 -18.15 -9.33 3.03
N ASN A 13 -17.44 -8.41 2.38
CA ASN A 13 -17.89 -7.02 2.20
C ASN A 13 -17.90 -6.55 0.73
N GLY A 14 -17.31 -7.31 -0.19
CA GLY A 14 -16.95 -6.86 -1.53
C GLY A 14 -15.77 -5.88 -1.52
N VAL A 15 -14.85 -6.03 -2.48
CA VAL A 15 -13.77 -5.07 -2.71
C VAL A 15 -13.88 -4.53 -4.13
N ASP A 16 -14.22 -3.26 -4.25
CA ASP A 16 -14.28 -2.58 -5.56
C ASP A 16 -12.88 -2.20 -6.07
N VAL A 17 -12.01 -1.73 -5.16
CA VAL A 17 -10.70 -1.18 -5.50
C VAL A 17 -9.63 -1.66 -4.53
N VAL A 18 -8.52 -2.14 -5.07
CA VAL A 18 -7.27 -2.39 -4.32
C VAL A 18 -6.24 -1.34 -4.73
N VAL A 19 -5.76 -0.58 -3.75
CA VAL A 19 -4.67 0.39 -3.94
C VAL A 19 -3.34 -0.27 -3.57
N VAL A 20 -2.39 -0.27 -4.50
CA VAL A 20 -1.07 -0.89 -4.32
C VAL A 20 0.02 0.17 -4.45
N GLY A 21 0.95 0.18 -3.49
CA GLY A 21 2.16 1.01 -3.57
C GLY A 21 3.05 0.61 -4.75
N TRP A 22 3.57 1.59 -5.47
CA TRP A 22 4.43 1.39 -6.64
C TRP A 22 5.83 1.93 -6.31
N PRO A 23 6.79 1.04 -6.01
CA PRO A 23 8.06 1.40 -5.40
C PRO A 23 9.06 1.91 -6.45
N LEU A 24 8.75 3.07 -7.02
CA LEU A 24 9.66 3.78 -7.91
C LEU A 24 10.90 4.25 -7.14
N THR A 25 12.05 4.31 -7.82
CA THR A 25 13.25 4.96 -7.27
C THR A 25 12.99 6.44 -7.04
N GLU A 26 13.84 7.13 -6.28
CA GLU A 26 13.71 8.59 -6.07
C GLU A 26 13.61 9.38 -7.40
N GLU A 27 14.33 8.93 -8.43
CA GLU A 27 14.30 9.48 -9.79
C GLU A 27 13.05 9.08 -10.61
N GLY A 28 12.13 8.30 -10.03
CA GLY A 28 10.91 7.83 -10.69
C GLY A 28 11.10 6.63 -11.61
N LYS A 29 12.22 5.91 -11.51
CA LYS A 29 12.52 4.76 -12.37
C LYS A 29 11.98 3.46 -11.77
N THR A 30 11.69 2.49 -12.62
CA THR A 30 11.34 1.13 -12.21
C THR A 30 12.60 0.30 -11.94
N GLY A 31 12.47 -0.74 -11.11
CA GLY A 31 13.53 -1.71 -10.81
C GLY A 31 12.95 -3.01 -10.27
N GLU A 32 13.79 -3.87 -9.69
CA GLU A 32 13.38 -5.20 -9.18
C GLU A 32 12.19 -5.14 -8.21
N ALA A 33 12.11 -4.10 -7.36
CA ALA A 33 10.98 -3.91 -6.46
C ALA A 33 9.64 -3.73 -7.19
N VAL A 34 9.65 -3.07 -8.35
CA VAL A 34 8.46 -2.89 -9.18
C VAL A 34 8.04 -4.21 -9.81
N GLU A 35 8.99 -5.03 -10.25
CA GLU A 35 8.72 -6.37 -10.81
C GLU A 35 8.05 -7.27 -9.75
N MET A 36 8.58 -7.30 -8.52
CA MET A 36 7.97 -8.06 -7.42
C MET A 36 6.54 -7.60 -7.11
N VAL A 37 6.28 -6.29 -7.14
CA VAL A 37 4.94 -5.76 -6.91
C VAL A 37 4.02 -6.07 -8.09
N ALA A 38 4.53 -6.02 -9.33
CA ALA A 38 3.76 -6.39 -10.52
C ALA A 38 3.30 -7.85 -10.46
N ASP A 39 4.20 -8.78 -10.13
CA ASP A 39 3.88 -10.20 -9.96
C ASP A 39 2.82 -10.40 -8.85
N TYR A 40 2.90 -9.62 -7.78
CA TYR A 40 1.93 -9.69 -6.71
C TYR A 40 0.56 -9.13 -7.12
N VAL A 41 0.53 -8.06 -7.92
CA VAL A 41 -0.69 -7.50 -8.52
C VAL A 41 -1.38 -8.56 -9.37
N GLU A 42 -0.66 -9.26 -10.25
CA GLU A 42 -1.24 -10.34 -11.08
C GLU A 42 -1.89 -11.44 -10.22
N ARG A 43 -1.26 -11.78 -9.09
CA ARG A 43 -1.82 -12.76 -8.15
C ARG A 43 -3.10 -12.26 -7.46
N ILE A 44 -3.22 -10.95 -7.21
CA ILE A 44 -4.44 -10.35 -6.66
C ILE A 44 -5.54 -10.40 -7.71
N GLU A 45 -5.27 -10.00 -8.96
CA GLU A 45 -6.23 -10.04 -10.06
C GLU A 45 -6.77 -11.45 -10.28
N ALA A 46 -5.87 -12.45 -10.30
CA ALA A 46 -6.27 -13.85 -10.45
C ALA A 46 -7.12 -14.37 -9.27
N ALA A 47 -6.93 -13.83 -8.06
CA ALA A 47 -7.61 -14.29 -6.85
C ALA A 47 -8.95 -13.60 -6.59
N LEU A 48 -9.10 -12.34 -6.98
CA LEU A 48 -10.28 -11.50 -6.71
C LEU A 48 -11.13 -11.22 -7.97
N GLY A 49 -10.63 -11.55 -9.17
CA GLY A 49 -11.39 -11.41 -10.41
C GLY A 49 -11.56 -9.95 -10.83
N SER A 50 -12.77 -9.41 -10.71
CA SER A 50 -13.17 -8.11 -11.29
C SER A 50 -12.77 -6.89 -10.46
N VAL A 51 -11.92 -7.04 -9.44
CA VAL A 51 -11.48 -5.93 -8.61
C VAL A 51 -10.63 -4.94 -9.42
N GLN A 52 -10.87 -3.64 -9.25
CA GLN A 52 -10.03 -2.64 -9.89
C GLN A 52 -8.73 -2.48 -9.10
N ILE A 53 -7.58 -2.70 -9.74
CA ILE A 53 -6.29 -2.43 -9.11
C ILE A 53 -5.76 -1.07 -9.56
N THR A 54 -5.42 -0.23 -8.59
CA THR A 54 -4.80 1.07 -8.84
C THR A 54 -3.44 1.15 -8.16
N ARG A 55 -2.46 1.70 -8.88
CA ARG A 55 -1.09 1.82 -8.41
C ARG A 55 -0.85 3.25 -7.95
N ARG A 56 -0.16 3.41 -6.82
CA ARG A 56 0.16 4.72 -6.25
C ARG A 56 1.63 4.83 -5.94
N ASP A 57 2.22 5.97 -6.29
CA ASP A 57 3.62 6.24 -6.01
C ASP A 57 3.89 6.12 -4.50
N GLU A 58 4.82 5.25 -4.14
CA GLU A 58 5.14 4.94 -2.74
C GLU A 58 6.33 5.76 -2.22
N ARG A 59 6.94 6.61 -3.04
CA ARG A 59 8.12 7.38 -2.63
C ARG A 59 7.82 8.21 -1.38
N PHE A 60 8.79 8.23 -0.47
CA PHE A 60 8.74 8.94 0.82
C PHE A 60 7.66 8.50 1.81
N THR A 61 6.78 7.55 1.47
CA THR A 61 5.69 7.09 2.36
C THR A 61 6.21 6.49 3.66
N SER A 62 7.36 5.78 3.62
CA SER A 62 7.97 5.20 4.81
C SER A 62 8.53 6.26 5.77
N GLU A 63 9.03 7.39 5.26
CA GLU A 63 9.46 8.51 6.11
C GLU A 63 8.26 9.25 6.71
N ILE A 64 7.23 9.53 5.89
CA ILE A 64 5.96 10.10 6.37
C ILE A 64 5.35 9.21 7.45
N ALA A 65 5.33 7.89 7.24
CA ALA A 65 4.82 6.93 8.20
C ALA A 65 5.61 6.95 9.52
N LYS A 66 6.94 7.04 9.46
CA LYS A 66 7.78 7.17 10.67
C LYS A 66 7.47 8.48 11.40
N ASP A 67 7.30 9.59 10.69
CA ASP A 67 6.98 10.88 11.29
C ASP A 67 5.61 10.85 11.97
N LEU A 68 4.58 10.33 11.32
CA LEU A 68 3.25 10.14 11.91
C LEU A 68 3.30 9.27 13.17
N LEU A 69 4.11 8.20 13.16
CA LEU A 69 4.28 7.34 14.33
C LEU A 69 5.02 8.06 15.46
N ARG A 70 6.02 8.90 15.16
CA ARG A 70 6.70 9.72 16.18
C ARG A 70 5.75 10.73 16.81
N GLU A 71 4.93 11.40 16.00
CA GLU A 71 3.89 12.31 16.46
C GLU A 71 2.86 11.60 17.35
N ALA A 72 2.54 10.35 17.03
CA ALA A 72 1.71 9.47 17.87
C ALA A 72 2.43 8.89 19.10
N GLY A 73 3.67 9.31 19.40
CA GLY A 73 4.41 8.94 20.60
C GLY A 73 5.28 7.68 20.49
N VAL A 74 5.46 7.12 19.29
CA VAL A 74 6.38 5.99 19.06
C VAL A 74 7.82 6.50 19.04
N LYS A 75 8.66 6.04 19.98
CA LYS A 75 10.02 6.58 20.16
C LYS A 75 11.02 6.12 19.09
N GLN A 76 10.88 4.90 18.55
CA GLN A 76 11.84 4.33 17.60
C GLN A 76 11.14 3.60 16.42
N PRO A 77 10.28 4.30 15.65
CA PRO A 77 9.62 3.70 14.50
C PRO A 77 10.66 3.33 13.44
N GLY A 78 10.57 2.09 12.93
CA GLY A 78 11.51 1.53 11.97
C GLY A 78 12.07 0.18 12.44
N ARG A 79 13.18 0.20 13.17
CA ARG A 79 13.92 -1.04 13.51
C ARG A 79 13.12 -1.99 14.40
N TYR A 80 12.36 -1.45 15.35
CA TYR A 80 11.61 -2.25 16.34
C TYR A 80 10.13 -2.42 15.99
N ASP A 81 9.61 -1.57 15.11
CA ASP A 81 8.18 -1.46 14.80
C ASP A 81 7.90 -1.50 13.30
N LYS A 82 8.65 -2.34 12.55
CA LYS A 82 8.55 -2.39 11.09
C LYS A 82 7.11 -2.62 10.60
N GLY A 83 6.38 -3.55 11.21
CA GLY A 83 4.98 -3.79 10.84
C GLY A 83 4.06 -2.59 11.05
N ARG A 84 4.32 -1.74 12.04
CA ARG A 84 3.56 -0.50 12.25
C ARG A 84 3.91 0.55 11.21
N VAL A 85 5.19 0.63 10.81
CA VAL A 85 5.63 1.51 9.73
C VAL A 85 4.99 1.10 8.41
N ASP A 86 5.00 -0.20 8.09
CA ASP A 86 4.41 -0.73 6.85
C ASP A 86 2.89 -0.47 6.80
N ALA A 87 2.17 -0.70 7.92
CA ALA A 87 0.74 -0.40 8.00
C ALA A 87 0.44 1.11 7.88
N ALA A 88 1.25 1.96 8.51
CA ALA A 88 1.11 3.40 8.41
C ALA A 88 1.42 3.91 6.99
N ALA A 89 2.42 3.35 6.31
CA ALA A 89 2.72 3.66 4.91
C ALA A 89 1.56 3.26 3.99
N ALA A 90 0.97 2.07 4.18
CA ALA A 90 -0.22 1.64 3.45
C ALA A 90 -1.41 2.59 3.68
N ALA A 91 -1.59 3.08 4.91
CA ALA A 91 -2.63 4.07 5.21
C ALA A 91 -2.39 5.42 4.51
N VAL A 92 -1.14 5.88 4.44
CA VAL A 92 -0.76 7.10 3.70
C VAL A 92 -1.06 6.95 2.21
N ILE A 93 -0.72 5.82 1.61
CA ILE A 93 -1.00 5.51 0.20
C ILE A 93 -2.52 5.53 -0.08
N LEU A 94 -3.30 4.90 0.80
CA LEU A 94 -4.76 4.89 0.69
C LEU A 94 -5.34 6.31 0.82
N GLN A 95 -4.83 7.10 1.77
CA GLN A 95 -5.29 8.48 1.97
C GLN A 95 -4.99 9.36 0.75
N ASP A 96 -3.82 9.20 0.11
CA ASP A 96 -3.51 9.90 -1.14
C ASP A 96 -4.51 9.56 -2.25
N TYR A 97 -4.83 8.27 -2.42
CA TYR A 97 -5.82 7.83 -3.39
C TYR A 97 -7.19 8.47 -3.13
N LEU A 98 -7.69 8.40 -1.90
CA LEU A 98 -8.99 8.95 -1.51
C LEU A 98 -9.06 10.47 -1.70
N ASN A 99 -7.97 11.20 -1.42
CA ASN A 99 -7.90 12.64 -1.62
C ASN A 99 -8.06 13.04 -3.09
N VAL A 100 -7.55 12.23 -4.02
CA VAL A 100 -7.74 12.46 -5.47
C VAL A 100 -9.18 12.17 -5.89
N GLN A 101 -9.78 11.09 -5.38
CA GLN A 101 -11.18 10.75 -5.69
C GLN A 101 -12.16 11.81 -5.18
N ASN A 102 -11.97 12.33 -3.96
CA ASN A 102 -12.84 13.34 -3.36
C ASN A 102 -12.79 14.72 -4.02
N ARG A 103 -11.84 14.96 -4.93
CA ARG A 103 -11.74 16.21 -5.71
C ARG A 103 -12.46 16.13 -7.06
N SER A 104 -13.01 14.97 -7.41
CA SER A 104 -13.70 14.68 -8.67
C SER A 104 -15.22 14.74 -8.45
#